data_AF-A0A2G7LQE3-F1
#
_entry.id   AF-A0A2G7LQE3-F1
#
_cell.length_a   1.000
_cell.length_b   1.000
_cell.length_c   1.000
_cell.angle_alpha   90.00
_cell.angle_beta   90.00
_cell.angle_gamma   90.00
#
_symmetry.space_group_name_H-M   'P 1'
#
loop_
_entity.id
_entity.type
_entity.pdbx_description
1 polymer ?
#
loop_
_entity_poly.entity_id
_entity_poly.type
_entity_poly.pdbx_seq_one_letter_code
_entity_poly.pdbx_strand_id
1 'polypeptide(L)' 'MAIAEVTVIPIGTGTTSLSSYVADMQKVLEKQRGITYQLTSMSTIIEGPLNEVFTAIAAL' A
#
# COMPACT_ATOMS: atom_id res chain seq x y z
N MET A 1 -1.18 -16.19 9.01
CA MET A 1 -0.95 -14.74 8.98
C MET A 1 0.09 -14.50 7.90
N ALA A 2 -0.20 -13.61 6.96
CA ALA A 2 0.67 -13.33 5.82
C ALA A 2 1.33 -11.95 6.02
N ILE A 3 2.58 -11.85 5.56
CA ILE A 3 3.31 -10.59 5.47
C ILE A 3 3.61 -10.39 3.99
N ALA A 4 3.20 -9.25 3.45
CA ALA A 4 3.43 -8.88 2.06
C ALA A 4 4.16 -7.54 1.98
N GLU A 5 5.09 -7.44 1.05
CA GLU A 5 5.73 -6.18 0.70
C GLU A 5 5.21 -5.73 -0.67
N VAL A 6 4.72 -4.50 -0.75
CA VAL A 6 4.03 -3.99 -1.93
C VAL A 6 4.62 -2.66 -2.34
N THR A 7 4.94 -2.52 -3.63
CA THR A 7 5.41 -1.28 -4.24
C THR A 7 4.58 -1.00 -5.48
N VAL A 8 3.83 0.11 -5.48
CA VAL A 8 3.02 0.55 -6.61
C VAL A 8 3.77 1.68 -7.33
N ILE A 9 4.05 1.46 -8.62
CA ILE A 9 4.79 2.42 -9.46
C ILE A 9 3.82 2.96 -10.51
N PRO A 10 3.25 4.17 -10.32
CA PRO A 10 2.37 4.77 -11.31
C PRO A 10 3.17 5.12 -12.58
N ILE A 11 2.63 4.74 -13.75
CA ILE A 11 3.25 4.96 -15.06
C ILE A 11 2.52 6.13 -15.74
N GLY A 12 3.27 7.03 -16.38
CA GLY A 12 2.69 8.13 -17.17
C GLY A 12 2.24 9.34 -16.36
N THR A 13 2.79 9.55 -15.15
CA THR A 13 2.48 10.69 -14.28
C THR A 13 2.93 12.06 -14.82
N GLY A 14 3.80 12.09 -15.83
CA GLY A 14 4.39 13.32 -16.38
C GLY A 14 5.37 14.04 -15.44
N THR A 15 5.68 13.45 -14.28
CA THR A 15 6.60 13.99 -13.26
C THR A 15 7.35 12.86 -12.57
N THR A 16 8.54 13.15 -12.05
CA THR A 16 9.34 12.20 -11.25
C THR A 16 8.91 12.14 -9.79
N SER A 17 8.10 13.10 -9.32
CA SER A 17 7.63 13.11 -7.93
C SER A 17 6.41 12.20 -7.77
N LEU A 18 6.52 11.20 -6.90
CA LEU A 18 5.45 10.23 -6.61
C LEU A 18 4.86 10.37 -5.20
N SER A 19 5.29 11.37 -4.43
CA SER A 19 4.93 11.51 -3.01
C SER A 19 3.43 11.66 -2.76
N SER A 20 2.70 12.33 -3.66
CA SER A 20 1.24 12.46 -3.56
C SER A 20 0.53 11.11 -3.72
N TYR A 21 0.97 10.28 -4.67
CA TYR A 21 0.43 8.94 -4.87
C TYR A 21 0.68 8.06 -3.65
N VAL A 22 1.90 8.08 -3.11
CA VAL A 22 2.23 7.33 -1.89
C VAL A 22 1.37 7.80 -0.71
N ALA A 23 1.19 9.11 -0.54
CA ALA A 23 0.35 9.66 0.53
C ALA A 23 -1.12 9.22 0.41
N ASP A 24 -1.66 9.16 -0.82
CA ASP A 24 -3.03 8.71 -1.04
C ASP A 24 -3.20 7.20 -0.82
N MET A 25 -2.20 6.39 -1.18
CA MET A 25 -2.18 4.96 -0.83
C MET A 25 -2.24 4.74 0.69
N GLN A 26 -1.50 5.53 1.48
CA GLN A 26 -1.55 5.40 2.94
C GLN A 26 -2.95 5.70 3.50
N LYS A 27 -3.64 6.72 2.98
CA LYS A 27 -5.04 7.03 3.37
C LYS A 27 -6.02 5.94 2.99
N VAL A 28 -5.75 5.17 1.92
CA VAL A 28 -6.56 4.01 1.54
C VAL A 28 -6.34 2.87 2.52
N LEU A 29 -5.08 2.59 2.90
CA LEU A 29 -4.73 1.54 3.86
C LEU A 29 -5.28 1.84 5.26
N GLU A 30 -5.33 3.11 5.69
CA GLU A 30 -5.97 3.54 6.95
C GLU A 30 -7.44 3.14 7.08
N LYS A 31 -8.14 2.94 5.95
CA LYS A 31 -9.56 2.56 5.93
C LYS A 31 -9.76 1.05 6.01
N GLN A 32 -8.72 0.27 5.81
CA GLN A 32 -8.78 -1.19 5.85
C GLN A 32 -8.77 -1.68 7.29
N ARG A 33 -9.55 -2.73 7.58
CA ARG A 33 -9.66 -3.31 8.92
C ARG A 33 -8.96 -4.65 8.95
N GLY A 34 -8.41 -5.01 10.11
CA GLY A 34 -7.78 -6.33 10.30
C GLY A 34 -6.41 -6.48 9.63
N ILE A 35 -5.79 -5.39 9.18
CA ILE A 35 -4.40 -5.34 8.72
C ILE A 35 -3.60 -4.34 9.52
N THR A 36 -2.30 -4.59 9.63
CA THR A 36 -1.30 -3.62 10.05
C THR A 36 -0.46 -3.27 8.83
N TYR A 37 -0.07 -2.01 8.67
CA TYR A 37 0.81 -1.61 7.58
C TYR A 37 1.92 -0.70 8.09
N GLN A 38 3.06 -0.74 7.39
CA GLN A 38 4.23 0.08 7.68
C GLN A 38 4.82 0.60 6.38
N LEU A 39 4.85 1.92 6.24
CA LEU A 39 5.56 2.58 5.15
C LEU A 39 7.08 2.50 5.39
N THR A 40 7.82 2.11 4.36
CA THR A 40 9.28 2.15 4.32
C THR A 40 9.74 3.07 3.20
N SER A 41 11.06 3.28 3.10
CA SER A 41 11.64 4.10 2.02
C SER A 41 11.45 3.52 0.62
N MET A 42 11.21 2.21 0.50
CA MET A 42 11.16 1.49 -0.79
C MET A 42 9.79 0.88 -1.11
N SER A 43 8.96 0.67 -0.09
CA SER A 43 7.75 -0.15 -0.18
C SER A 43 6.81 0.12 0.99
N THR A 44 5.63 -0.48 0.96
CA THR A 44 4.76 -0.61 2.14
C THR A 44 4.64 -2.08 2.51
N ILE A 45 4.92 -2.39 3.78
CA ILE A 45 4.72 -3.73 4.35
C ILE A 45 3.27 -3.80 4.86
N ILE A 46 2.57 -4.88 4.55
CA ILE A 46 1.21 -5.15 5.01
C ILE A 46 1.17 -6.53 5.67
N GLU A 47 0.62 -6.60 6.87
CA GLU A 47 0.53 -7.81 7.68
C GLU A 47 -0.93 -8.06 8.09
N GLY A 48 -1.38 -9.31 7.94
CA GLY A 48 -2.73 -9.69 8.33
C GLY A 48 -3.20 -11.06 7.82
N PRO A 49 -4.51 -11.35 7.89
CA PRO A 49 -5.11 -12.49 7.21
C PRO A 49 -4.94 -12.35 5.69
N LEU A 50 -4.64 -13.45 4.99
CA LEU A 50 -4.33 -13.43 3.55
C LEU A 50 -5.40 -12.72 2.71
N ASN A 51 -6.68 -12.96 3.00
CA ASN A 51 -7.80 -12.33 2.28
C ASN A 51 -7.86 -10.81 2.51
N GLU A 52 -7.57 -10.34 3.72
CA GLU A 52 -7.55 -8.91 4.05
C GLU A 52 -6.36 -8.22 3.38
N VAL A 53 -5.19 -8.89 3.33
CA VAL A 53 -4.02 -8.38 2.61
C VAL A 53 -4.31 -8.21 1.12
N PHE A 54 -4.93 -9.22 0.47
CA PHE A 54 -5.32 -9.09 -0.93
C PHE A 54 -6.38 -8.01 -1.16
N THR A 55 -7.34 -7.87 -0.25
CA THR A 55 -8.37 -6.82 -0.31
C THR A 55 -7.75 -5.43 -0.20
N ALA A 56 -6.77 -5.27 0.69
CA ALA A 56 -6.01 -4.04 0.84
C ALA A 56 -5.21 -3.70 -0.41
N ILE A 57 -4.52 -4.67 -1.00
CA ILE A 57 -3.73 -4.51 -2.23
C ILE A 57 -4.63 -4.14 -3.42
N ALA A 58 -5.81 -4.76 -3.55
CA ALA A 58 -6.75 -4.46 -4.63
C ALA A 58 -7.38 -3.06 -4.53
N ALA A 59 -7.31 -2.42 -3.36
CA ALA A 59 -7.82 -1.07 -3.14
C ALA A 59 -6.79 0.03 -3.43
N LEU A 60 -5.51 -0.31 -3.56
CA LEU A 60 -4.40 0.61 -3.88
C LEU A 60 -4.40 1.00 -5.37
#